data_AF-H3NMP5-F1
#
_entry.id   AF-H3NMP5-F1
#
_cell.length_a   1.000
_cell.length_b   1.000
_cell.length_c   1.000
_cell.angle_alpha   90.00
_cell.angle_beta   90.00
_cell.angle_gamma   90.00
#
_symmetry.space_group_name_H-M   'P 1'
#
loop_
_entity.id
_entity.type
_entity.pdbx_description
1 polymer ?
#
loop_
_entity_poly.entity_id
_entity_poly.type
_entity_poly.pdbx_seq_one_letter_code
_entity_poly.pdbx_strand_id
1 'polypeptide(L)'
;MNKDISFKSWVIIIIMTVISIVSFRVSGNNIIFTGLLLSCLGIFFIGLLSNRVIGAIFGALIMCAGILTRNYFLLIPKLKGAKLDAFMQKSNEFQAVLSKYYILFIIGAALLGFVAGIIGEIIQRDKSNKFTTVKITYMAIFVALGAIVNSLRIGVFSFGGFPIILSGFILGPIPGFIVGGVTDVVAFIIRPSAFPFNPLFSLTSALTGMIPVVVASLLGDKHPKYTFIKILVGIAVGQILTSVVLAPLFSVWLYGKNTISVLMSKALIKQAYSIPLYAILMRTIIERIAKVTNIQKELA
;
A
#
# COMPACT_ATOMS: atom_id res chain seq x y z
N MET A 1 -18.71 -7.72 13.72
CA MET A 1 -19.09 -9.00 13.12
C MET A 1 -17.82 -9.82 13.03
N ASN A 2 -17.66 -10.81 13.93
CA ASN A 2 -16.50 -11.69 13.91
C ASN A 2 -16.60 -12.57 12.67
N LYS A 3 -15.57 -12.53 11.82
CA LYS A 3 -15.46 -13.41 10.66
C LYS A 3 -15.15 -14.81 11.17
N ASP A 4 -16.06 -15.76 10.95
CA ASP A 4 -15.74 -17.18 11.11
C ASP A 4 -14.78 -17.58 10.00
N ILE A 5 -13.50 -17.68 10.36
CA ILE A 5 -12.44 -18.03 9.42
C ILE A 5 -12.55 -19.53 9.13
N SER A 6 -12.76 -19.88 7.86
CA SER A 6 -12.84 -21.28 7.43
C SER A 6 -11.56 -22.05 7.78
N PHE A 7 -11.67 -23.35 8.02
CA PHE A 7 -10.53 -24.22 8.28
C PHE A 7 -9.44 -24.12 7.19
N LYS A 8 -9.85 -24.06 5.91
CA LYS A 8 -8.92 -23.87 4.78
C LYS A 8 -8.14 -22.56 4.88
N SER A 9 -8.79 -21.47 5.29
CA SER A 9 -8.15 -20.17 5.48
C SER A 9 -7.13 -20.21 6.62
N TRP A 10 -7.43 -20.92 7.72
CA TRP A 10 -6.47 -21.11 8.82
C TRP A 10 -5.22 -21.86 8.39
N VAL A 11 -5.36 -22.95 7.63
CA VAL A 11 -4.21 -23.70 7.08
C VAL A 11 -3.31 -22.80 6.25
N ILE A 12 -3.90 -21.98 5.36
CA ILE A 12 -3.14 -21.02 4.54
C ILE A 12 -2.44 -19.98 5.41
N ILE A 13 -3.12 -19.41 6.42
CA ILE A 13 -2.53 -18.42 7.33
C ILE A 13 -1.31 -19.00 8.05
N ILE A 14 -1.38 -20.24 8.54
CA ILE A 14 -0.26 -20.89 9.24
C ILE A 14 0.92 -21.10 8.29
N ILE A 15 0.68 -21.62 7.08
CA ILE A 15 1.73 -21.81 6.06
C ILE A 15 2.39 -20.47 5.73
N MET A 16 1.61 -19.42 5.49
CA MET A 16 2.14 -18.08 5.20
C MET A 16 2.92 -17.50 6.37
N THR A 17 2.49 -17.77 7.61
CA THR A 17 3.20 -17.33 8.82
C THR A 17 4.60 -17.93 8.88
N VAL A 18 4.70 -19.24 8.65
CA VAL A 18 6.00 -19.96 8.62
C VAL A 18 6.89 -19.41 7.52
N ILE A 19 6.36 -19.27 6.30
CA ILE A 19 7.11 -18.72 5.16
C ILE A 19 7.61 -17.30 5.48
N SER A 20 6.76 -16.46 6.07
CA SER A 20 7.12 -15.08 6.43
C SER A 20 8.23 -15.04 7.48
N ILE A 21 8.18 -15.88 8.52
CA ILE A 21 9.23 -15.94 9.54
C ILE A 21 10.55 -16.43 8.94
N VAL A 22 10.51 -17.44 8.06
CA VAL A 22 11.71 -17.96 7.39
C VAL A 22 12.31 -16.94 6.42
N SER A 23 11.48 -16.10 5.82
CA SER A 23 11.91 -15.09 4.84
C SER A 23 12.92 -14.09 5.43
N PHE A 24 12.85 -13.77 6.73
CA PHE A 24 13.83 -12.91 7.40
C PHE A 24 15.28 -13.41 7.33
N ARG A 25 15.47 -14.72 7.13
CA ARG A 25 16.80 -15.32 6.98
C ARG A 25 17.43 -14.99 5.63
N VAL A 26 16.60 -14.70 4.61
CA VAL A 26 17.04 -14.48 3.23
C VAL A 26 17.51 -13.03 3.03
N SER A 27 18.79 -12.87 2.71
CA SER A 27 19.37 -11.61 2.28
C SER A 27 19.80 -11.70 0.81
N GLY A 28 19.26 -10.83 -0.04
CA GLY A 28 19.62 -10.78 -1.45
C GLY A 28 21.04 -10.23 -1.66
N ASN A 29 21.68 -10.61 -2.77
CA ASN A 29 23.06 -10.23 -3.08
C ASN A 29 23.30 -8.70 -3.07
N ASN A 30 22.31 -7.91 -3.47
CA ASN A 30 22.40 -6.44 -3.53
C ASN A 30 21.46 -5.71 -2.57
N ILE A 31 20.49 -6.42 -1.98
CA ILE A 31 19.39 -5.84 -1.22
C ILE A 31 19.20 -6.69 0.04
N ILE A 32 19.64 -6.16 1.17
CA ILE A 32 19.69 -6.93 2.42
C ILE A 32 18.30 -7.01 3.08
N PHE A 33 17.40 -6.08 2.74
CA PHE A 33 16.03 -6.03 3.27
C PHE A 33 15.03 -6.90 2.48
N THR A 34 15.47 -7.74 1.54
CA THR A 34 14.57 -8.62 0.76
C THR A 34 13.73 -9.54 1.64
N GLY A 35 14.33 -10.11 2.68
CA GLY A 35 13.62 -10.96 3.63
C GLY A 35 12.54 -10.22 4.41
N LEU A 36 12.84 -8.99 4.83
CA LEU A 36 11.88 -8.11 5.51
C LEU A 36 10.71 -7.76 4.58
N LEU A 37 10.99 -7.42 3.31
CA LEU A 37 9.96 -7.13 2.31
C LEU A 37 8.98 -8.29 2.13
N LEU A 38 9.52 -9.50 1.94
CA LEU A 38 8.71 -10.69 1.71
C LEU A 38 7.83 -11.01 2.93
N SER A 39 8.35 -10.73 4.13
CA SER A 39 7.62 -10.88 5.38
C SER A 39 6.50 -9.87 5.53
N CYS A 40 6.75 -8.60 5.21
CA CYS A 40 5.71 -7.56 5.21
C CYS A 40 4.57 -7.89 4.22
N LEU A 41 4.90 -8.47 3.05
CA LEU A 41 3.88 -8.95 2.12
C LEU A 41 3.09 -10.12 2.69
N GLY A 42 3.77 -11.08 3.33
CA GLY A 42 3.10 -12.18 4.02
C GLY A 42 2.13 -11.70 5.09
N ILE A 43 2.56 -10.75 5.93
CA ILE A 43 1.71 -10.09 6.95
C ILE A 43 0.50 -9.42 6.30
N PHE A 44 0.70 -8.71 5.19
CA PHE A 44 -0.40 -8.07 4.46
C PHE A 44 -1.43 -9.09 3.98
N PHE A 45 -1.01 -10.17 3.32
CA PHE A 45 -1.93 -11.21 2.84
C PHE A 45 -2.62 -11.96 3.98
N ILE A 46 -1.92 -12.23 5.09
CA ILE A 46 -2.54 -12.82 6.29
C ILE A 46 -3.64 -11.92 6.84
N GLY A 47 -3.39 -10.60 6.92
CA GLY A 47 -4.43 -9.63 7.29
C GLY A 47 -5.62 -9.69 6.32
N LEU A 48 -5.36 -9.62 5.01
CA LEU A 48 -6.39 -9.67 3.97
C LEU A 48 -7.28 -10.92 4.05
N LEU A 49 -6.68 -12.07 4.35
CA LEU A 49 -7.38 -13.36 4.45
C LEU A 49 -8.06 -13.58 5.81
N SER A 50 -7.69 -12.84 6.84
CA SER A 50 -8.20 -12.97 8.21
C SER A 50 -9.11 -11.79 8.60
N ASN A 51 -9.00 -11.27 9.82
CA ASN A 51 -9.73 -10.12 10.33
C ASN A 51 -8.72 -9.10 10.90
N ARG A 52 -9.18 -7.89 11.23
CA ARG A 52 -8.30 -6.81 11.72
C ARG A 52 -7.49 -7.19 12.98
N VAL A 53 -8.04 -8.00 13.88
CA VAL A 53 -7.37 -8.37 15.14
C VAL A 53 -6.32 -9.45 14.90
N ILE A 54 -6.68 -10.52 14.19
CA ILE A 54 -5.78 -11.63 13.84
C ILE A 54 -4.65 -11.12 12.95
N GLY A 55 -4.94 -10.26 11.97
CA GLY A 55 -3.92 -9.61 11.16
C GLY A 55 -2.90 -8.85 12.01
N ALA A 56 -3.36 -8.08 13.00
CA ALA A 56 -2.47 -7.33 13.90
C ALA A 56 -1.60 -8.25 14.76
N ILE A 57 -2.19 -9.27 15.36
CA ILE A 57 -1.49 -10.23 16.24
C ILE A 57 -0.44 -11.00 15.45
N PHE A 58 -0.82 -11.58 14.31
CA PHE A 58 0.11 -12.32 13.45
C PHE A 58 1.17 -11.40 12.85
N GLY A 59 0.83 -10.15 12.53
CA GLY A 59 1.80 -9.14 12.11
C GLY A 59 2.90 -8.91 13.15
N ALA A 60 2.51 -8.66 14.40
CA ALA A 60 3.45 -8.49 15.52
C ALA A 60 4.28 -9.76 15.76
N LEU A 61 3.65 -10.93 15.74
CA LEU A 61 4.29 -12.23 15.98
C LEU A 61 5.34 -12.53 14.90
N ILE A 62 4.98 -12.40 13.62
CA ILE A 62 5.88 -12.65 12.49
C ILE A 62 7.09 -11.73 12.55
N MET A 63 6.88 -10.44 12.85
CA MET A 63 7.97 -9.48 12.95
C MET A 63 8.89 -9.80 14.13
N CYS A 64 8.33 -10.13 15.30
CA CYS A 64 9.10 -10.51 16.48
C CYS A 64 9.91 -11.79 16.23
N ALA A 65 9.25 -12.86 15.78
CA ALA A 65 9.90 -14.13 15.46
C ALA A 65 10.92 -13.99 14.32
N GLY A 66 10.64 -13.18 13.31
CA GLY A 66 11.53 -12.91 12.19
C GLY A 66 12.82 -12.18 12.59
N ILE A 67 12.72 -11.18 13.46
CA ILE A 67 13.91 -10.50 14.02
C ILE A 67 14.74 -11.49 14.83
N LEU A 68 14.11 -12.32 15.67
CA LEU A 68 14.80 -13.36 16.44
C LEU A 68 15.50 -14.39 15.55
N THR A 69 14.82 -14.95 14.55
CA THR A 69 15.42 -15.96 13.66
C THR A 69 16.57 -15.39 12.86
N ARG A 70 16.54 -14.10 12.51
CA ARG A 70 17.66 -13.43 11.87
C ARG A 70 18.87 -13.28 12.80
N ASN A 71 18.66 -12.96 14.08
CA ASN A 71 19.74 -12.83 15.06
C ASN A 71 20.53 -14.15 15.21
N TYR A 72 19.85 -15.30 15.13
CA TYR A 72 20.47 -16.61 15.31
C TYR A 72 20.89 -17.31 14.01
N PHE A 73 20.19 -17.07 12.89
CA PHE A 73 20.34 -17.87 11.67
C PHE A 73 20.27 -17.06 10.36
N LEU A 74 21.21 -16.14 10.17
CA LEU A 74 21.38 -15.40 8.90
C LEU A 74 21.85 -16.34 7.77
N LEU A 75 21.14 -16.38 6.63
CA LEU A 75 21.65 -17.06 5.43
C LEU A 75 22.58 -16.10 4.69
N ILE A 76 23.88 -16.40 4.75
CA ILE A 76 24.90 -15.65 4.04
C ILE A 76 24.88 -16.11 2.56
N PRO A 77 24.67 -15.22 1.58
CA PRO A 77 24.77 -15.56 0.17
C PRO A 77 26.19 -16.02 -0.17
N LYS A 78 26.33 -16.91 -1.16
CA LYS A 78 27.64 -17.41 -1.63
C LYS A 78 28.42 -16.29 -2.35
N LEU A 79 29.02 -15.39 -1.58
CA LEU A 79 29.90 -14.29 -2.04
C LEU A 79 31.34 -14.55 -1.57
N LYS A 80 32.35 -14.09 -2.33
CA LYS A 80 33.78 -14.24 -1.99
C LYS A 80 34.51 -12.89 -2.08
N GLY A 81 35.58 -12.74 -1.28
CA GLY A 81 36.46 -11.56 -1.28
C GLY A 81 35.77 -10.27 -0.85
N ALA A 82 36.21 -9.12 -1.38
CA ALA A 82 35.73 -7.79 -1.00
C ALA A 82 34.20 -7.57 -1.09
N LYS A 83 33.50 -8.35 -1.93
CA LYS A 83 32.02 -8.32 -2.01
C LYS A 83 31.34 -8.94 -0.80
N LEU A 84 31.98 -9.93 -0.16
CA LEU A 84 31.50 -10.53 1.08
C LEU A 84 31.66 -9.55 2.24
N ASP A 85 32.81 -8.88 2.36
CA ASP A 85 33.06 -7.92 3.44
C ASP A 85 32.11 -6.72 3.36
N ALA A 86 31.90 -6.17 2.16
CA ALA A 86 30.92 -5.12 1.93
C ALA A 86 29.47 -5.57 2.22
N PHE A 87 29.13 -6.83 1.95
CA PHE A 87 27.83 -7.40 2.30
C PHE A 87 27.69 -7.55 3.81
N MET A 88 28.71 -8.07 4.50
CA MET A 88 28.72 -8.24 5.96
C MET A 88 28.62 -6.91 6.69
N GLN A 89 29.33 -5.87 6.22
CA GLN A 89 29.21 -4.52 6.76
C GLN A 89 27.76 -4.01 6.67
N LYS A 90 27.17 -4.01 5.47
CA LYS A 90 25.79 -3.55 5.30
C LYS A 90 24.77 -4.43 6.04
N SER A 91 25.03 -5.73 6.16
CA SER A 91 24.17 -6.66 6.90
C SER A 91 24.19 -6.33 8.40
N ASN A 92 25.38 -6.05 8.95
CA ASN A 92 25.57 -5.65 10.34
C ASN A 92 24.94 -4.27 10.62
N GLU A 93 25.09 -3.31 9.70
CA GLU A 93 24.42 -2.01 9.79
C GLU A 93 22.90 -2.16 9.83
N PHE A 94 22.32 -2.97 8.93
CA PHE A 94 20.88 -3.20 8.92
C PHE A 94 20.41 -3.99 10.14
N GLN A 95 21.23 -4.92 10.64
CA GLN A 95 20.98 -5.64 11.87
C GLN A 95 20.96 -4.71 13.09
N ALA A 96 21.88 -3.75 13.15
CA ALA A 96 21.92 -2.73 14.19
C ALA A 96 20.69 -1.80 14.13
N VAL A 97 20.19 -1.48 12.94
CA VAL A 97 18.94 -0.73 12.77
C VAL A 97 17.74 -1.55 13.27
N LEU A 98 17.66 -2.83 12.91
CA LEU A 98 16.60 -3.73 13.38
C LEU A 98 16.60 -3.88 14.91
N SER A 99 17.78 -4.07 15.52
CA SER A 99 17.90 -4.22 16.97
C SER A 99 17.63 -2.90 17.71
N LYS A 100 18.01 -1.75 17.15
CA LYS A 100 17.74 -0.44 17.74
C LYS A 100 16.26 -0.06 17.69
N TYR A 101 15.57 -0.37 16.59
CA TYR A 101 14.19 0.07 16.36
C TYR A 101 13.17 -1.09 16.36
N TYR A 102 13.49 -2.23 16.99
CA TYR A 102 12.67 -3.45 16.93
C TYR A 102 11.20 -3.22 17.34
N ILE A 103 10.95 -2.39 18.36
CA ILE A 103 9.59 -2.04 18.81
C ILE A 103 8.81 -1.34 17.69
N LEU A 104 9.44 -0.41 16.99
CA LEU A 104 8.81 0.32 15.88
C LEU A 104 8.46 -0.63 14.72
N PHE A 105 9.33 -1.60 14.43
CA PHE A 105 9.05 -2.64 13.44
C PHE A 105 7.87 -3.52 13.84
N ILE A 106 7.80 -3.96 15.11
CA ILE A 106 6.71 -4.80 15.62
C ILE A 106 5.37 -4.04 15.59
N ILE A 107 5.34 -2.81 16.10
CA ILE A 107 4.14 -1.95 16.05
C ILE A 107 3.74 -1.71 14.59
N GLY A 108 4.72 -1.42 13.74
CA GLY A 108 4.50 -1.23 12.32
C GLY A 108 3.89 -2.45 11.61
N ALA A 109 4.38 -3.64 11.93
CA ALA A 109 3.87 -4.90 11.40
C ALA A 109 2.46 -5.19 11.90
N ALA A 110 2.17 -4.90 13.18
CA ALA A 110 0.83 -5.01 13.73
C ALA A 110 -0.15 -4.05 13.04
N LEU A 111 0.26 -2.81 12.80
CA LEU A 111 -0.54 -1.82 12.07
C LEU A 111 -0.77 -2.26 10.61
N LEU A 112 0.26 -2.77 9.94
CA LEU A 112 0.14 -3.27 8.57
C LEU A 112 -0.88 -4.42 8.50
N GLY A 113 -0.78 -5.39 9.41
CA GLY A 113 -1.71 -6.51 9.50
C GLY A 113 -3.14 -6.08 9.87
N PHE A 114 -3.28 -5.10 10.77
CA PHE A 114 -4.57 -4.52 11.15
C PHE A 114 -5.26 -3.84 9.96
N VAL A 115 -4.52 -2.97 9.25
CA VAL A 115 -5.00 -2.27 8.06
C VAL A 115 -5.39 -3.30 7.00
N ALA A 116 -4.54 -4.29 6.72
CA ALA A 116 -4.86 -5.34 5.76
C ALA A 116 -6.12 -6.13 6.13
N GLY A 117 -6.35 -6.40 7.42
CA GLY A 117 -7.59 -7.02 7.91
C GLY A 117 -8.83 -6.16 7.68
N ILE A 118 -8.74 -4.84 7.87
CA ILE A 118 -9.82 -3.92 7.51
C ILE A 118 -10.12 -4.00 6.00
N ILE A 119 -9.09 -4.02 5.15
CA ILE A 119 -9.27 -4.15 3.70
C ILE A 119 -9.96 -5.47 3.36
N GLY A 120 -9.52 -6.57 3.98
CA GLY A 120 -10.13 -7.89 3.81
C GLY A 120 -11.62 -7.89 4.17
N GLU A 121 -11.99 -7.22 5.27
CA GLU A 121 -13.39 -7.04 5.67
C GLU A 121 -14.18 -6.21 4.65
N ILE A 122 -13.60 -5.14 4.10
CA ILE A 122 -14.23 -4.30 3.07
C ILE A 122 -14.46 -5.10 1.77
N ILE A 123 -13.45 -5.85 1.30
CA ILE A 123 -13.56 -6.69 0.10
C ILE A 123 -14.68 -7.72 0.26
N GLN A 124 -14.82 -8.31 1.45
CA GLN A 124 -15.88 -9.29 1.69
C GLN A 124 -17.27 -8.68 1.70
N ARG A 125 -17.41 -7.45 2.21
CA ARG A 125 -18.69 -6.71 2.16
C ARG A 125 -19.08 -6.34 0.74
N ASP A 126 -18.12 -6.03 -0.12
CA ASP A 126 -18.35 -5.64 -1.53
C ASP A 126 -18.45 -6.85 -2.49
N LYS A 127 -18.33 -8.09 -1.98
CA LYS A 127 -18.37 -9.32 -2.79
C LYS A 127 -19.71 -9.54 -3.52
N SER A 128 -20.73 -8.75 -3.23
CA SER A 128 -22.00 -8.72 -3.97
C SER A 128 -21.90 -7.99 -5.31
N ASN A 129 -20.90 -7.11 -5.52
CA ASN A 129 -20.68 -6.41 -6.78
C ASN A 129 -19.83 -7.27 -7.73
N LYS A 130 -20.44 -7.70 -8.84
CA LYS A 130 -19.71 -8.44 -9.88
C LYS A 130 -18.85 -7.48 -10.72
N PHE A 131 -17.66 -7.94 -11.11
CA PHE A 131 -16.84 -7.24 -12.10
C PHE A 131 -17.43 -7.49 -13.49
N THR A 132 -18.08 -6.48 -14.06
CA THR A 132 -18.53 -6.50 -15.45
C THR A 132 -17.37 -6.20 -16.39
N THR A 133 -17.45 -6.66 -17.64
CA THR A 133 -16.46 -6.37 -18.68
C THR A 133 -16.22 -4.86 -18.82
N VAL A 134 -17.31 -4.08 -18.80
CA VAL A 134 -17.26 -2.61 -18.85
C VAL A 134 -16.43 -2.02 -17.70
N LYS A 135 -16.67 -2.48 -16.47
CA LYS A 135 -15.92 -2.02 -15.29
C LYS A 135 -14.44 -2.36 -15.40
N ILE A 136 -14.09 -3.54 -15.93
CA ILE A 136 -12.71 -3.94 -16.19
C ILE A 136 -12.05 -3.04 -17.25
N THR A 137 -12.76 -2.73 -18.33
CA THR A 137 -12.26 -1.80 -19.37
C THR A 137 -11.98 -0.41 -18.79
N TYR A 138 -12.88 0.14 -17.96
CA TYR A 138 -12.64 1.41 -17.30
C TYR A 138 -11.44 1.36 -16.35
N MET A 139 -11.27 0.28 -15.58
CA MET A 139 -10.08 0.09 -14.75
C MET A 139 -8.80 0.14 -15.59
N ALA A 140 -8.76 -0.55 -16.74
CA ALA A 140 -7.61 -0.54 -17.64
C ALA A 140 -7.30 0.87 -18.19
N ILE A 141 -8.33 1.65 -18.55
CA ILE A 141 -8.17 3.05 -18.97
C ILE A 141 -7.57 3.89 -17.84
N PHE A 142 -8.04 3.74 -16.60
CA PHE A 142 -7.47 4.46 -15.46
C PHE A 142 -6.04 4.04 -15.14
N VAL A 143 -5.69 2.75 -15.33
CA VAL A 143 -4.31 2.27 -15.20
C VAL A 143 -3.40 2.96 -16.22
N ALA A 144 -3.81 2.99 -17.49
CA ALA A 144 -3.05 3.65 -18.55
C ALA A 144 -2.91 5.16 -18.26
N LEU A 145 -4.01 5.82 -17.89
CA LEU A 145 -4.01 7.24 -17.53
C LEU A 145 -3.10 7.50 -16.33
N GLY A 146 -3.18 6.68 -15.28
CA GLY A 146 -2.34 6.78 -14.10
C GLY A 146 -0.85 6.65 -14.42
N ALA A 147 -0.47 5.67 -15.25
CA ALA A 147 0.92 5.45 -15.63
C ALA A 147 1.50 6.64 -16.41
N ILE A 148 0.73 7.24 -17.32
CA ILE A 148 1.14 8.40 -18.11
C ILE A 148 1.19 9.66 -17.24
N VAL A 149 0.11 9.96 -16.51
CA VAL A 149 -0.02 11.19 -15.69
C VAL A 149 0.98 11.21 -14.54
N ASN A 150 1.41 10.06 -14.02
CA ASN A 150 2.48 9.99 -13.04
C ASN A 150 3.80 10.60 -13.55
N SER A 151 4.01 10.63 -14.87
CA SER A 151 5.16 11.26 -15.51
C SER A 151 4.99 12.76 -15.73
N LEU A 152 3.76 13.28 -15.67
CA LEU A 152 3.47 14.70 -15.84
C LEU A 152 3.72 15.47 -14.53
N ARG A 153 4.65 16.42 -14.58
CA ARG A 153 4.87 17.41 -13.53
C ARG A 153 4.72 18.80 -14.12
N ILE A 154 3.85 19.59 -13.51
CA ILE A 154 3.64 20.99 -13.88
C ILE A 154 4.15 21.84 -12.71
N GLY A 155 5.40 22.31 -12.82
CA GLY A 155 6.10 22.97 -11.71
C GLY A 155 6.19 22.06 -10.48
N VAL A 156 5.70 22.56 -9.33
CA VAL A 156 5.67 21.81 -8.06
C VAL A 156 4.53 20.78 -7.98
N PHE A 157 3.57 20.83 -8.90
CA PHE A 157 2.40 19.95 -8.89
C PHE A 157 2.71 18.62 -9.57
N SER A 158 2.38 17.53 -8.88
CA SER A 158 2.46 16.16 -9.37
C SER A 158 1.07 15.59 -9.35
N PHE A 159 0.63 15.01 -10.48
CA PHE A 159 -0.73 14.50 -10.66
C PHE A 159 -0.81 12.96 -10.60
N GLY A 160 0.29 12.26 -10.29
CA GLY A 160 0.32 10.80 -10.35
C GLY A 160 -0.71 10.10 -9.45
N GLY A 161 -1.07 10.70 -8.32
CA GLY A 161 -2.10 10.16 -7.42
C GLY A 161 -3.54 10.44 -7.88
N PHE A 162 -3.75 11.39 -8.81
CA PHE A 162 -5.09 11.85 -9.17
C PHE A 162 -5.91 10.80 -9.94
N PRO A 163 -5.42 10.19 -11.04
CA PRO A 163 -6.19 9.16 -11.76
C PRO A 163 -6.53 7.96 -10.89
N ILE A 164 -5.64 7.60 -9.96
CA ILE A 164 -5.84 6.50 -9.03
C ILE A 164 -7.01 6.80 -8.08
N ILE A 165 -7.01 7.98 -7.45
CA ILE A 165 -8.12 8.42 -6.59
C ILE A 165 -9.43 8.53 -7.38
N LEU A 166 -9.36 9.07 -8.60
CA LEU A 166 -10.51 9.26 -9.48
C LEU A 166 -11.16 7.92 -9.84
N SER A 167 -10.34 6.90 -10.12
CA SER A 167 -10.84 5.55 -10.38
C SER A 167 -11.63 5.00 -9.19
N GLY A 168 -11.19 5.26 -7.96
CA GLY A 168 -11.91 4.87 -6.76
C GLY A 168 -13.26 5.57 -6.63
N PHE A 169 -13.30 6.88 -6.82
CA PHE A 169 -14.55 7.64 -6.69
C PHE A 169 -15.57 7.34 -7.79
N ILE A 170 -15.13 6.86 -8.96
CA ILE A 170 -16.01 6.53 -10.09
C ILE A 170 -16.43 5.05 -10.07
N LEU A 171 -15.51 4.13 -9.80
CA LEU A 171 -15.74 2.69 -9.93
C LEU A 171 -15.98 2.00 -8.59
N GLY A 172 -15.62 2.64 -7.47
CA GLY A 172 -15.73 2.10 -6.12
C GLY A 172 -14.37 1.80 -5.46
N PRO A 173 -14.36 1.50 -4.15
CA PRO A 173 -13.15 1.33 -3.38
C PRO A 173 -12.27 0.16 -3.84
N ILE A 174 -12.87 -0.98 -4.22
CA ILE A 174 -12.13 -2.17 -4.65
C ILE A 174 -11.52 -1.98 -6.05
N PRO A 175 -12.25 -1.50 -7.07
CA PRO A 175 -11.63 -1.09 -8.32
C PRO A 175 -10.52 -0.05 -8.14
N GLY A 176 -10.71 0.95 -7.27
CA GLY A 176 -9.67 1.92 -6.95
C GLY A 176 -8.42 1.29 -6.34
N PHE A 177 -8.59 0.31 -5.45
CA PHE A 177 -7.48 -0.48 -4.90
C PHE A 177 -6.69 -1.20 -5.99
N ILE A 178 -7.38 -1.91 -6.88
CA ILE A 178 -6.76 -2.67 -7.97
C ILE A 178 -6.05 -1.73 -8.94
N VAL A 179 -6.73 -0.66 -9.39
CA VAL A 179 -6.16 0.32 -10.31
C VAL A 179 -4.90 0.93 -9.72
N GLY A 180 -4.89 1.35 -8.45
CA GLY A 180 -3.71 1.92 -7.83
C GLY A 180 -2.52 0.96 -7.79
N GLY A 181 -2.74 -0.29 -7.37
CA GLY A 181 -1.69 -1.30 -7.31
C GLY A 181 -1.12 -1.67 -8.68
N VAL A 182 -1.99 -1.89 -9.67
CA VAL A 182 -1.58 -2.22 -11.04
C VAL A 182 -0.89 -1.03 -11.72
N THR A 183 -1.38 0.19 -11.50
CA THR A 183 -0.76 1.42 -12.04
C THR A 183 0.68 1.56 -11.59
N ASP A 184 0.98 1.27 -10.32
CA ASP A 184 2.36 1.37 -9.79
C ASP A 184 3.30 0.35 -10.45
N VAL A 185 2.83 -0.90 -10.61
CA VAL A 185 3.58 -1.95 -11.31
C VAL A 185 3.84 -1.55 -12.77
N VAL A 186 2.80 -1.11 -13.49
CA VAL A 186 2.91 -0.70 -14.90
C VAL A 186 3.81 0.53 -15.04
N ALA A 187 3.67 1.52 -14.18
CA ALA A 187 4.52 2.71 -14.17
C ALA A 187 5.99 2.35 -13.92
N PHE A 188 6.27 1.40 -13.02
CA PHE A 188 7.63 0.90 -12.80
C PHE A 188 8.18 0.14 -14.01
N ILE A 189 7.37 -0.67 -14.69
CA ILE A 189 7.80 -1.38 -15.92
C ILE A 189 8.17 -0.38 -17.03
N ILE A 190 7.33 0.64 -17.23
CA ILE A 190 7.56 1.68 -18.24
C ILE A 190 8.78 2.54 -17.88
N ARG A 191 8.92 2.88 -16.60
CA ARG A 191 9.99 3.73 -16.10
C ARG A 191 10.57 3.16 -14.80
N PRO A 192 11.53 2.22 -14.92
CA PRO A 192 12.18 1.65 -13.77
C PRO A 192 12.88 2.75 -12.96
N SER A 193 12.66 2.75 -11.64
CA SER A 193 13.42 3.64 -10.77
C SER A 193 14.85 3.14 -10.57
N ALA A 194 15.74 4.03 -10.10
CA ALA A 194 17.09 3.64 -9.69
C ALA A 194 17.08 2.62 -8.53
N PHE A 195 15.98 2.55 -7.78
CA PHE A 195 15.75 1.53 -6.77
C PHE A 195 14.97 0.35 -7.37
N PRO A 196 15.24 -0.88 -6.90
CA PRO A 196 14.45 -2.06 -7.26
C PRO A 196 12.97 -1.89 -6.93
N PHE A 197 12.12 -2.60 -7.68
CA PHE A 197 10.68 -2.64 -7.41
C PHE A 197 10.41 -3.06 -5.97
N ASN A 198 9.53 -2.31 -5.31
CA ASN A 198 9.15 -2.57 -3.93
C ASN A 198 7.62 -2.71 -3.85
N PRO A 199 7.13 -3.94 -3.66
CA PRO A 199 5.71 -4.23 -3.54
C PRO A 199 4.97 -3.43 -2.44
N LEU A 200 5.66 -2.96 -1.41
CA LEU A 200 5.05 -2.13 -0.37
C LEU A 200 4.64 -0.74 -0.91
N PHE A 201 5.36 -0.19 -1.89
CA PHE A 201 4.94 1.05 -2.54
C PHE A 201 3.74 0.83 -3.46
N SER A 202 3.66 -0.30 -4.15
CA SER A 202 2.46 -0.67 -4.90
C SER A 202 1.24 -0.82 -3.99
N LEU A 203 1.44 -1.35 -2.79
CA LEU A 203 0.40 -1.37 -1.76
C LEU A 203 -0.01 0.06 -1.35
N THR A 204 0.93 0.99 -1.11
CA THR A 204 0.57 2.38 -0.81
C THR A 204 -0.21 3.04 -1.95
N SER A 205 0.11 2.70 -3.21
CA SER A 205 -0.61 3.17 -4.39
C SER A 205 -2.03 2.59 -4.45
N ALA A 206 -2.18 1.29 -4.20
CA ALA A 206 -3.49 0.64 -4.09
C ALA A 206 -4.36 1.28 -3.00
N LEU A 207 -3.79 1.49 -1.82
CA LEU A 207 -4.46 2.18 -0.71
C LEU A 207 -4.86 3.62 -1.05
N THR A 208 -4.09 4.30 -1.89
CA THR A 208 -4.38 5.67 -2.33
C THR A 208 -5.66 5.72 -3.17
N GLY A 209 -5.97 4.68 -3.96
CA GLY A 209 -7.22 4.59 -4.72
C GLY A 209 -8.44 4.23 -3.87
N MET A 210 -8.22 3.53 -2.75
CA MET A 210 -9.31 2.98 -1.94
C MET A 210 -9.69 3.86 -0.74
N ILE A 211 -8.71 4.30 0.06
CA ILE A 211 -8.96 4.97 1.35
C ILE A 211 -9.82 6.24 1.20
N PRO A 212 -9.57 7.14 0.22
CA PRO A 212 -10.38 8.34 0.09
C PRO A 212 -11.87 8.08 -0.06
N VAL A 213 -12.22 7.02 -0.78
CA VAL A 213 -13.61 6.63 -1.08
C VAL A 213 -14.26 5.97 0.12
N VAL A 214 -13.52 5.09 0.81
CA VAL A 214 -13.99 4.46 2.05
C VAL A 214 -14.31 5.54 3.09
N VAL A 215 -13.39 6.49 3.29
CA VAL A 215 -13.59 7.61 4.23
C VAL A 215 -14.79 8.47 3.83
N ALA A 216 -14.88 8.87 2.56
CA ALA A 216 -16.02 9.66 2.08
C ALA A 216 -17.36 8.93 2.25
N SER A 217 -17.38 7.61 2.04
CA SER A 217 -18.57 6.77 2.20
C SER A 217 -18.98 6.61 3.67
N LEU A 218 -18.00 6.47 4.59
CA LEU A 218 -18.25 6.39 6.04
C LEU A 218 -18.85 7.68 6.61
N LEU A 219 -18.58 8.83 5.98
CA LEU A 219 -19.17 10.12 6.34
C LEU A 219 -20.62 10.28 5.81
N GLY A 220 -21.23 9.20 5.30
CA GLY A 220 -22.65 9.13 4.99
C GLY A 220 -23.03 9.57 3.58
N ASP A 221 -22.08 9.82 2.68
CA ASP A 221 -22.40 9.94 1.25
C ASP A 221 -22.50 8.55 0.63
N LYS A 222 -23.59 8.32 -0.10
CA LYS A 222 -23.71 7.15 -0.97
C LYS A 222 -23.19 7.52 -2.34
N HIS A 223 -22.35 6.64 -2.89
CA HIS A 223 -21.99 6.66 -4.30
C HIS A 223 -23.25 6.87 -5.14
N PRO A 224 -23.29 7.81 -6.10
CA PRO A 224 -22.21 8.63 -6.64
C PRO A 224 -22.20 10.11 -6.17
N LYS A 225 -23.09 10.49 -5.25
CA LYS A 225 -23.28 11.89 -4.86
C LYS A 225 -22.39 12.25 -3.68
N TYR A 226 -21.12 12.54 -3.95
CA TYR A 226 -20.18 12.98 -2.93
C TYR A 226 -20.15 14.51 -2.81
N THR A 227 -20.43 15.04 -1.63
CA THR A 227 -20.30 16.46 -1.27
C THR A 227 -18.82 16.87 -1.30
N PHE A 228 -18.53 18.09 -1.75
CA PHE A 228 -17.15 18.61 -1.82
C PHE A 228 -16.37 18.41 -0.50
N ILE A 229 -17.00 18.69 0.65
CA ILE A 229 -16.37 18.52 1.97
C ILE A 229 -15.97 17.06 2.22
N LYS A 230 -16.81 16.10 1.84
CA LYS A 230 -16.52 14.67 2.08
C LYS A 230 -15.46 14.14 1.11
N ILE A 231 -15.45 14.64 -0.13
CA ILE A 231 -14.34 14.40 -1.08
C ILE A 231 -13.04 14.95 -0.49
N LEU A 232 -13.04 16.20 -0.01
CA LEU A 232 -11.87 16.86 0.56
C LEU A 232 -11.34 16.08 1.77
N VAL A 233 -12.19 15.72 2.72
CA VAL A 233 -11.81 14.94 3.91
C VAL A 233 -11.31 13.55 3.52
N GLY A 234 -11.99 12.87 2.59
CA GLY A 234 -11.55 11.57 2.09
C GLY A 234 -10.16 11.63 1.46
N ILE A 235 -9.94 12.56 0.53
CA ILE A 235 -8.65 12.77 -0.12
C ILE A 235 -7.58 13.17 0.91
N ALA A 236 -7.90 14.04 1.86
CA ALA A 236 -6.98 14.45 2.91
C ALA A 236 -6.51 13.27 3.76
N VAL A 237 -7.46 12.47 4.29
CA VAL A 237 -7.14 11.30 5.11
C VAL A 237 -6.35 10.28 4.30
N GLY A 238 -6.78 9.97 3.07
CA GLY A 238 -6.07 9.03 2.21
C GLY A 238 -4.65 9.47 1.90
N GLN A 239 -4.46 10.72 1.48
CA GLN A 239 -3.14 11.24 1.12
C GLN A 239 -2.20 11.40 2.32
N ILE A 240 -2.71 11.81 3.49
CA ILE A 240 -1.91 11.86 4.72
C ILE A 240 -1.49 10.43 5.09
N LEU A 241 -2.41 9.47 5.10
CA LEU A 241 -2.08 8.11 5.50
C LEU A 241 -1.12 7.44 4.51
N THR A 242 -1.33 7.55 3.20
CA THR A 242 -0.49 6.85 2.23
C THR A 242 0.82 7.58 1.93
N SER A 243 0.76 8.88 1.65
CA SER A 243 1.92 9.64 1.19
C SER A 243 2.76 10.25 2.32
N VAL A 244 2.14 10.65 3.43
CA VAL A 244 2.86 11.27 4.55
C VAL A 244 3.31 10.24 5.58
N VAL A 245 2.50 9.20 5.83
CA VAL A 245 2.81 8.21 6.86
C VAL A 245 3.43 6.95 6.25
N LEU A 246 2.68 6.20 5.44
CA LEU A 246 3.11 4.88 4.98
C LEU A 246 4.36 4.93 4.08
N ALA A 247 4.40 5.81 3.08
CA ALA A 247 5.53 5.86 2.16
C ALA A 247 6.86 6.22 2.88
N PRO A 248 6.96 7.29 3.70
CA PRO A 248 8.15 7.56 4.49
C PRO A 248 8.52 6.45 5.48
N LEU A 249 7.53 5.82 6.13
CA LEU A 249 7.79 4.69 7.03
C LEU A 249 8.43 3.51 6.29
N PHE A 250 7.89 3.12 5.14
CA PHE A 250 8.46 2.06 4.32
C PHE A 250 9.85 2.43 3.80
N SER A 251 10.07 3.70 3.42
CA SER A 251 11.42 4.16 3.05
C SER A 251 12.42 4.00 4.19
N VAL A 252 12.05 4.34 5.43
CA VAL A 252 12.95 4.24 6.59
C VAL A 252 13.20 2.78 6.96
N TRP A 253 12.16 1.95 6.97
CA TRP A 253 12.29 0.52 7.26
C TRP A 253 13.20 -0.23 6.28
N LEU A 254 13.17 0.16 5.01
CA LEU A 254 13.92 -0.54 3.97
C LEU A 254 15.30 0.04 3.75
N TYR A 255 15.43 1.38 3.76
CA TYR A 255 16.68 2.04 3.42
C TYR A 255 17.46 2.56 4.63
N GLY A 256 16.94 2.41 5.85
CA GLY A 256 17.69 2.58 7.11
C GLY A 256 18.19 3.99 7.41
N LYS A 257 17.83 5.01 6.61
CA LYS A 257 18.28 6.39 6.84
C LYS A 257 17.38 7.06 7.87
N ASN A 258 17.98 7.75 8.86
CA ASN A 258 17.30 8.51 9.91
C ASN A 258 16.69 9.82 9.38
N THR A 259 15.92 9.73 8.30
CA THR A 259 15.41 10.87 7.51
C THR A 259 13.88 10.95 7.57
N ILE A 260 13.25 10.22 8.51
CA ILE A 260 11.79 10.12 8.60
C ILE A 260 11.13 11.49 8.68
N SER A 261 11.59 12.35 9.59
CA SER A 261 11.01 13.68 9.80
C SER A 261 11.11 14.57 8.55
N VAL A 262 12.22 14.44 7.81
CA VAL A 262 12.45 15.21 6.57
C VAL A 262 11.60 14.69 5.42
N LEU A 263 11.43 13.36 5.31
CA LEU A 263 10.58 12.76 4.30
C LEU A 263 9.10 13.08 4.56
N MET A 264 8.66 12.99 5.82
CA MET A 264 7.30 13.34 6.24
C MET A 264 7.00 14.82 6.03
N SER A 265 7.92 15.72 6.38
CA SER A 265 7.71 17.17 6.20
C SER A 265 7.62 17.55 4.72
N LYS A 266 8.50 16.99 3.86
CA LYS A 266 8.41 17.17 2.40
C LYS A 266 7.09 16.64 1.84
N ALA A 267 6.65 15.47 2.31
CA ALA A 267 5.38 14.90 1.88
C ALA A 267 4.20 15.76 2.35
N LEU A 268 4.22 16.30 3.58
CA LEU A 268 3.18 17.20 4.09
C LEU A 268 3.05 18.47 3.25
N ILE A 269 4.18 19.13 2.95
CA ILE A 269 4.19 20.32 2.10
C ILE A 269 3.61 19.98 0.73
N LYS A 270 4.00 18.83 0.15
CA LYS A 270 3.43 18.35 -1.12
C LYS A 270 1.90 18.20 -1.04
N GLN A 271 1.41 17.56 0.02
CA GLN A 271 0.00 17.26 0.16
C GLN A 271 -0.85 18.51 0.50
N ALA A 272 -0.27 19.52 1.14
CA ALA A 272 -0.95 20.77 1.47
C ALA A 272 -1.55 21.46 0.22
N TYR A 273 -0.85 21.41 -0.92
CA TYR A 273 -1.37 21.94 -2.19
C TYR A 273 -2.06 20.89 -3.06
N SER A 274 -1.63 19.62 -3.03
CA SER A 274 -2.25 18.57 -3.84
C SER A 274 -3.66 18.21 -3.38
N ILE A 275 -3.93 18.19 -2.07
CA ILE A 275 -5.24 17.79 -1.52
C ILE A 275 -6.37 18.74 -1.99
N PRO A 276 -6.28 20.08 -1.81
CA PRO A 276 -7.33 20.98 -2.28
C PRO A 276 -7.52 20.92 -3.80
N LEU A 277 -6.41 20.88 -4.54
CA LEU A 277 -6.44 20.79 -6.00
C LEU A 277 -7.17 19.53 -6.47
N TYR A 278 -6.82 18.37 -5.90
CA TYR A 278 -7.46 17.10 -6.23
C TYR A 278 -8.94 17.12 -5.87
N ALA A 279 -9.34 17.71 -4.73
CA ALA A 279 -10.74 17.79 -4.35
C ALA A 279 -11.58 18.63 -5.33
N ILE A 280 -11.05 19.78 -5.76
CA ILE A 280 -11.71 20.66 -6.75
C ILE A 280 -11.86 19.94 -8.10
N LEU A 281 -10.78 19.35 -8.59
CA LEU A 281 -10.80 18.60 -9.85
C LEU A 281 -11.76 17.41 -9.77
N MET A 282 -11.72 16.66 -8.67
CA MET A 282 -12.60 15.52 -8.44
C MET A 282 -14.07 15.92 -8.51
N ARG A 283 -14.47 16.96 -7.76
CA ARG A 283 -15.85 17.44 -7.74
C ARG A 283 -16.31 17.89 -9.13
N THR A 284 -15.46 18.63 -9.83
CA THR A 284 -15.78 19.15 -11.17
C THR A 284 -15.97 18.02 -12.18
N ILE A 285 -15.07 17.03 -12.18
CA ILE A 285 -15.15 15.89 -13.10
C ILE A 285 -16.38 15.04 -12.78
N ILE A 286 -16.64 14.71 -11.51
CA ILE A 286 -17.79 13.88 -11.13
C ILE A 286 -19.11 14.56 -11.52
N GLU A 287 -19.26 15.87 -11.26
CA GLU A 287 -20.48 16.61 -11.65
C GLU A 287 -20.68 16.65 -13.17
N ARG A 288 -19.61 16.85 -13.95
CA ARG A 288 -19.69 16.90 -15.41
C ARG A 288 -20.00 15.54 -16.00
N ILE A 289 -19.33 14.48 -15.54
CA ILE A 289 -19.59 13.11 -15.95
C ILE A 289 -21.03 12.72 -15.63
N ALA A 290 -21.52 13.06 -14.43
CA ALA A 290 -22.91 12.76 -14.04
C ALA A 290 -23.97 13.46 -14.92
N LYS A 291 -23.62 14.61 -15.53
CA LYS A 291 -24.51 15.34 -16.46
C LYS A 291 -24.48 14.78 -17.89
N VAL A 292 -23.32 14.31 -18.35
CA VAL A 292 -23.11 13.90 -19.75
C VAL A 292 -23.39 12.41 -19.96
N THR A 293 -23.25 11.60 -18.92
CA THR A 293 -23.23 10.14 -19.07
C THR A 293 -24.11 9.47 -18.02
N ASN A 294 -24.89 8.48 -18.45
CA ASN A 294 -25.65 7.60 -17.58
C ASN A 294 -24.80 6.43 -17.07
N ILE A 295 -23.49 6.65 -16.85
CA ILE A 295 -22.48 5.65 -16.40
C ILE A 295 -22.97 4.86 -15.18
N GLN A 296 -23.88 5.43 -14.39
CA GLN A 296 -24.52 4.80 -13.24
C GLN A 296 -25.42 3.60 -13.61
N LYS A 297 -26.06 3.59 -14.78
CA LYS A 297 -26.81 2.42 -15.29
C LYS A 297 -25.90 1.32 -15.82
N GLU A 298 -24.69 1.66 -16.29
CA GLU A 298 -23.76 0.69 -16.88
C GLU A 298 -22.80 0.06 -15.85
N LEU A 299 -22.63 0.70 -14.69
CA LEU A 299 -21.76 0.23 -13.60
C LEU A 299 -22.50 -0.51 -12.46
N ALA A 300 -23.83 -0.40 -12.41
CA ALA A 300 -24.73 -1.11 -11.50
C ALA A 300 -25.10 -2.50 -12.05
#